data_AF-A0A6L5XH17-F1
#
_entry.id   AF-A0A6L5XH17-F1
#
_cell.length_a   1.000
_cell.length_b   1.000
_cell.length_c   1.000
_cell.angle_alpha   90.00
_cell.angle_beta   90.00
_cell.angle_gamma   90.00
#
_symmetry.space_group_name_H-M   'P 1'
#
loop_
_entity.id
_entity.type
_entity.pdbx_description
1 polymer ?
#
loop_
_entity_poly.entity_id
_entity_poly.type
_entity_poly.pdbx_seq_one_letter_code
_entity_poly.pdbx_strand_id
1 'polypeptide(L)' 'MMEPLFEKLKSNAVAHRQCIILPESTEPRTLTAADKIIGDKVADIVLIGHADEIDAKVKELGLTHIGEARIINP' A
#
# COMPACT_ATOMS: atom_id res chain seq x y z
N MET A 1 -30.83 -6.42 3.10
CA MET A 1 -30.17 -5.12 2.88
C MET A 1 -29.07 -5.31 1.86
N MET A 2 -28.90 -4.37 0.92
CA MET A 2 -27.81 -4.43 -0.06
C MET A 2 -26.52 -3.95 0.60
N GLU A 3 -25.44 -4.71 0.44
CA GLU A 3 -24.11 -4.31 0.92
C GLU A 3 -23.56 -3.15 0.07
N PRO A 4 -22.96 -2.10 0.67
CA PRO A 4 -22.35 -1.00 -0.07
C PRO A 4 -21.24 -1.49 -1.01
N LEU A 5 -21.16 -0.89 -2.21
CA LEU A 5 -20.26 -1.34 -3.28
C LEU A 5 -18.78 -1.47 -2.83
N PHE A 6 -18.26 -0.47 -2.12
CA PHE A 6 -16.85 -0.47 -1.69
C PHE A 6 -16.54 -1.56 -0.66
N GLU A 7 -17.46 -1.83 0.27
CA GLU A 7 -17.28 -2.89 1.26
C GLU A 7 -17.26 -4.26 0.58
N LYS A 8 -18.18 -4.48 -0.37
CA LYS A 8 -18.18 -5.70 -1.19
C LYS A 8 -16.86 -5.86 -1.97
N LEU A 9 -16.36 -4.80 -2.60
CA LEU A 9 -15.10 -4.85 -3.34
C LEU A 9 -13.90 -5.11 -2.42
N LYS A 10 -13.84 -4.44 -1.28
CA LYS A 10 -12.76 -4.61 -0.28
C LYS A 10 -12.75 -6.03 0.28
N SER A 11 -13.91 -6.57 0.64
CA SER A 11 -14.06 -7.94 1.13
C SER A 11 -13.55 -8.97 0.11
N ASN A 12 -13.91 -8.80 -1.17
CA ASN A 12 -13.42 -9.68 -2.24
C ASN A 12 -11.91 -9.57 -2.45
N ALA A 13 -11.34 -8.36 -2.35
CA ALA A 13 -9.90 -8.14 -2.47
C ALA A 13 -9.13 -8.79 -1.31
N VAL A 14 -9.65 -8.69 -0.08
CA VAL A 14 -9.06 -9.39 1.09
C VAL A 14 -9.14 -10.92 0.92
N ALA A 15 -10.24 -11.45 0.40
CA ALA A 15 -10.39 -12.89 0.15
C ALA A 15 -9.47 -13.41 -0.96
N HIS A 16 -9.09 -12.55 -1.92
CA HIS A 16 -8.25 -12.90 -3.07
C HIS A 16 -7.10 -11.91 -3.21
N ARG A 17 -6.26 -11.79 -2.15
CA ARG A 17 -5.17 -10.80 -2.10
C ARG A 17 -4.34 -10.84 -3.39
N GLN A 18 -4.29 -9.69 -4.04
CA GLN A 18 -3.49 -9.47 -5.24
C GLN A 18 -2.22 -8.70 -4.88
N CYS A 19 -1.25 -8.71 -5.79
CA CYS A 19 -0.06 -7.86 -5.70
C CYS A 19 -0.29 -6.56 -6.49
N ILE A 20 -0.03 -5.41 -5.88
CA ILE A 20 -0.08 -4.08 -6.51
C ILE A 20 1.33 -3.51 -6.56
N ILE A 21 1.81 -3.19 -7.76
CA ILE A 21 3.08 -2.51 -7.98
C ILE A 21 2.81 -1.02 -8.09
N LEU A 22 3.50 -0.22 -7.28
CA LEU A 22 3.40 1.23 -7.25
C LEU A 22 4.72 1.84 -7.74
N PRO A 23 4.76 2.39 -8.96
CA PRO A 23 5.95 3.03 -9.51
C PRO A 23 6.31 4.35 -8.82
N GLU A 24 5.32 5.05 -8.27
CA GLU A 24 5.45 6.39 -7.69
C GLU A 24 5.65 6.34 -6.16
N SER A 25 6.65 5.57 -5.70
CA SER A 25 6.79 5.18 -4.28
C SER A 25 7.21 6.29 -3.31
N THR A 26 7.51 7.50 -3.81
CA THR A 26 7.83 8.67 -2.99
C THR A 26 6.72 9.72 -3.00
N GLU A 27 5.66 9.51 -3.78
CA GLU A 27 4.50 10.41 -3.82
C GLU A 27 3.64 10.22 -2.54
N PRO A 28 3.34 11.29 -1.78
CA PRO A 28 2.72 11.16 -0.46
C PRO A 28 1.36 10.46 -0.42
N ARG A 29 0.50 10.70 -1.42
CA ARG A 29 -0.86 10.11 -1.45
C ARG A 29 -0.78 8.62 -1.78
N THR A 30 0.09 8.24 -2.71
CA THR A 30 0.36 6.86 -3.08
C THR A 30 0.92 6.08 -1.89
N LEU A 31 1.91 6.65 -1.19
CA LEU A 31 2.50 6.00 -0.02
C LEU A 31 1.50 5.89 1.16
N THR A 32 0.68 6.91 1.38
CA THR A 32 -0.40 6.86 2.40
C THR A 32 -1.45 5.81 2.06
N ALA A 33 -1.82 5.68 0.77
CA ALA A 33 -2.76 4.66 0.33
C ALA A 33 -2.17 3.24 0.47
N ALA A 34 -0.89 3.07 0.14
CA ALA A 34 -0.16 1.83 0.33
C ALA A 34 -0.16 1.38 1.80
N ASP A 35 0.16 2.30 2.72
CA ASP A 35 0.17 2.04 4.16
C ASP A 35 -1.19 1.51 4.64
N LYS A 36 -2.27 2.17 4.22
CA LYS A 36 -3.64 1.74 4.56
C LYS A 36 -3.99 0.39 3.94
N ILE A 37 -3.64 0.14 2.68
CA ILE A 37 -3.92 -1.13 1.99
C ILE A 37 -3.23 -2.30 2.68
N ILE A 38 -1.99 -2.08 3.16
CA ILE A 38 -1.24 -3.06 3.93
C ILE A 38 -1.89 -3.29 5.30
N GLY A 39 -2.17 -2.22 6.06
CA GLY A 39 -2.80 -2.31 7.37
C GLY A 39 -4.17 -3.01 7.33
N ASP A 40 -4.95 -2.74 6.29
CA ASP A 40 -6.25 -3.39 6.03
C ASP A 40 -6.12 -4.79 5.41
N LYS A 41 -4.90 -5.26 5.12
CA LYS A 41 -4.58 -6.56 4.50
C LYS A 41 -5.27 -6.79 3.15
N VAL A 42 -5.49 -5.72 2.39
CA VAL A 42 -6.25 -5.76 1.13
C VAL A 42 -5.42 -6.33 -0.03
N ALA A 43 -4.13 -6.03 -0.07
CA ALA A 43 -3.23 -6.47 -1.14
C ALA A 43 -1.79 -6.62 -0.61
N ASP A 44 -0.95 -7.32 -1.36
CA ASP A 44 0.51 -7.26 -1.20
C ASP A 44 1.03 -6.05 -1.99
N ILE A 45 1.90 -5.24 -1.39
CA ILE A 45 2.42 -4.02 -2.02
C ILE A 45 3.87 -4.20 -2.44
N VAL A 46 4.18 -3.77 -3.66
CA VAL A 46 5.54 -3.59 -4.17
C VAL A 46 5.76 -2.13 -4.50
N LEU A 47 6.76 -1.52 -3.87
CA LEU A 47 7.20 -0.15 -4.12
C LEU A 47 8.42 -0.16 -5.03
N ILE A 48 8.38 0.61 -6.12
CA ILE A 48 9.54 0.83 -6.99
C ILE A 48 10.23 2.15 -6.60
N GLY A 49 11.52 2.09 -6.25
CA GLY A 49 12.31 3.28 -5.91
C GLY A 49 13.47 3.01 -4.97
N HIS A 50 14.19 4.08 -4.61
CA HIS A 50 15.29 4.03 -3.64
C HIS A 50 14.74 3.87 -2.21
N ALA A 51 15.23 2.85 -1.49
CA ALA A 51 14.77 2.54 -0.14
C ALA A 51 14.96 3.72 0.83
N ASP A 52 16.09 4.42 0.76
CA ASP A 52 16.39 5.55 1.65
C ASP A 52 15.39 6.72 1.47
N GLU A 53 14.98 7.00 0.22
CA GLU A 53 14.01 8.06 -0.08
C GLU A 53 12.60 7.69 0.40
N ILE A 54 12.21 6.43 0.19
CA ILE A 54 10.94 5.88 0.66
C ILE A 54 10.91 5.94 2.19
N ASP A 55 11.96 5.47 2.87
CA ASP A 55 12.06 5.46 4.34
C ASP A 55 12.03 6.88 4.92
N ALA A 56 12.66 7.84 4.27
CA ALA A 56 12.57 9.25 4.65
C ALA A 56 11.12 9.74 4.58
N LYS A 57 10.39 9.42 3.51
CA LYS A 57 8.98 9.79 3.36
C LYS A 57 8.04 9.06 4.31
N VAL A 58 8.28 7.78 4.59
CA VAL A 58 7.55 7.01 5.61
C VAL A 58 7.65 7.71 6.97
N LYS A 59 8.86 8.12 7.37
CA LYS A 59 9.10 8.83 8.63
C LYS A 59 8.47 10.20 8.66
N GLU A 60 8.58 10.97 7.56
CA GLU A 60 7.95 12.29 7.42
C GLU A 60 6.42 12.22 7.56
N LEU A 61 5.80 11.20 6.99
CA LEU A 61 4.35 11.01 6.98
C LEU A 61 3.81 10.21 8.18
N GLY A 62 4.69 9.65 9.02
CA GLY A 62 4.32 8.87 10.20
C GLY A 62 3.62 7.54 9.88
N LEU A 63 3.96 6.93 8.74
CA LEU A 63 3.35 5.69 8.26
C LEU A 63 3.94 4.47 8.98
N THR A 64 3.12 3.49 9.33
CA THR A 64 3.50 2.40 10.25
C THR A 64 3.52 1.01 9.63
N HIS A 65 2.90 0.83 8.47
CA HIS A 65 2.70 -0.47 7.80
C HIS A 65 3.59 -0.66 6.58
N ILE A 66 4.21 0.40 6.03
CA ILE A 66 5.07 0.31 4.84
C ILE A 66 6.23 -0.69 4.98
N GLY A 67 6.68 -1.00 6.21
CA GLY A 67 7.70 -2.03 6.44
C GLY A 67 7.31 -3.45 5.98
N GLU A 68 6.03 -3.73 5.72
CA GLU A 68 5.56 -5.00 5.15
C GLU A 68 5.57 -5.00 3.60
N ALA A 69 5.82 -3.86 2.96
CA ALA A 69 5.94 -3.77 1.51
C ALA A 69 7.28 -4.31 1.01
N ARG A 70 7.30 -4.82 -0.22
CA ARG A 70 8.55 -5.16 -0.91
C ARG A 70 9.05 -3.94 -1.67
N ILE A 71 10.29 -3.52 -1.44
CA ILE A 71 10.92 -2.42 -2.17
C ILE A 71 11.85 -3.00 -3.26
N ILE A 72 11.71 -2.52 -4.49
CA ILE A 72 12.56 -2.88 -5.64
C ILE A 72 13.14 -1.60 -6.22
N ASN A 73 14.46 -1.55 -6.37
CA ASN A 73 15.15 -0.48 -7.08
C ASN A 73 15.58 -0.99 -8.47
N PRO A 74 15.02 -0.49 -9.58
CA PRO A 74 15.31 -0.95 -10.94
C PRO A 74 16.68 -0.52 -11.45
#